data_AF-A0A1G3YJE2-F1
#
_entry.id   AF-A0A1G3YJE2-F1
#
_cell.length_a   1.000
_cell.length_b   1.000
_cell.length_c   1.000
_cell.angle_alpha   90.00
_cell.angle_beta   90.00
_cell.angle_gamma   90.00
#
_symmetry.space_group_name_H-M   'P 1'
#
loop_
_entity.id
_entity.type
_entity.pdbx_description
1 polymer ?
#
loop_
_entity_poly.entity_id
_entity_poly.type
_entity_poly.pdbx_seq_one_letter_code
_entity_poly.pdbx_strand_id
1 'polypeptide(L)'
;MTATTTNSKAATFLDYGKLKDLAARGEPSAERVRIILAKARLLRGLSSEEAADLAAIGGGESLTLLLETAGFVKREIYGKRMVLFAPVYTGNHCVNDCVYCGFRASNRGLRRVALTRQQIGKQAELLLAQGHKRILLICGESPATDLPFTLDSIADCYGVSVNGARIRRINVELAPMDVEAFRALKKADIGTYVCFQETYDPELYAAAHPSGPKADYRNRLYVMDRAMEGGCDDVGLGALFGLGNWRYELAGMLEHARHLEESFGCGPHTVSVPRIEYASGAPAAETVPAPVSDDDFKKIVAILRVTLPYVGLILSTRERTAFRRELMAYGVSQISAGSRTDPGGYDEEGRDDSAEKDAPGAGDSGQFALGDTRNLERTVSDLVDDGYVPSFCTGCYRRGRTGADFMDLAKPGLIKEFCLPNGLVSFSEYLHDYASAETREKGLSLIRSMKADATDKSRPYLEKALADTAAGKRDIYL
;
A
#
# COMPACT_ATOMS: atom_id res chain seq x y z
N MET A 1 -7.41 -2.41 -55.19
CA MET A 1 -8.36 -2.84 -54.15
C MET A 1 -7.54 -3.34 -52.97
N THR A 2 -7.09 -2.41 -52.13
CA THR A 2 -6.37 -2.69 -50.90
C THR A 2 -7.40 -2.85 -49.79
N ALA A 3 -7.50 -4.07 -49.29
CA ALA A 3 -8.42 -4.43 -48.22
C ALA A 3 -8.10 -3.60 -46.97
N THR A 4 -9.07 -2.78 -46.59
CA THR A 4 -9.25 -2.21 -45.27
C THR A 4 -9.35 -3.33 -44.25
N THR A 5 -8.26 -3.61 -43.54
CA THR A 5 -8.29 -4.42 -42.32
C THR A 5 -8.98 -3.62 -41.22
N THR A 6 -10.24 -3.96 -41.01
CA THR A 6 -11.09 -3.57 -39.90
C THR A 6 -10.46 -3.90 -38.55
N ASN A 7 -10.14 -2.85 -37.79
CA ASN A 7 -10.26 -2.71 -36.35
C ASN A 7 -10.38 -4.01 -35.51
N SER A 8 -9.25 -4.66 -35.21
CA SER A 8 -9.19 -5.64 -34.12
C SER A 8 -8.98 -4.84 -32.82
N LYS A 9 -10.02 -4.73 -31.98
CA LYS A 9 -9.84 -4.46 -30.55
C LYS A 9 -9.02 -5.63 -30.00
N ALA A 10 -7.70 -5.51 -29.97
CA ALA A 10 -6.82 -6.56 -29.46
C ALA A 10 -7.26 -6.90 -28.03
N ALA A 11 -7.53 -8.17 -27.76
CA ALA A 11 -7.99 -8.62 -26.44
C ALA A 11 -7.00 -8.17 -25.34
N THR A 12 -7.52 -7.83 -24.17
CA THR A 12 -6.73 -7.72 -22.92
C THR A 12 -6.77 -9.05 -22.16
N PHE A 13 -5.95 -9.23 -21.13
CA PHE A 13 -6.08 -10.40 -20.23
C PHE A 13 -7.39 -10.38 -19.41
N LEU A 14 -8.00 -9.19 -19.27
CA LEU A 14 -9.31 -9.04 -18.63
C LEU A 14 -10.45 -9.37 -19.58
N ASP A 15 -11.37 -10.20 -19.09
CA ASP A 15 -12.71 -10.40 -19.65
C ASP A 15 -13.68 -9.40 -19.00
N TYR A 16 -13.93 -8.28 -19.67
CA TYR A 16 -14.83 -7.25 -19.16
C TYR A 16 -16.28 -7.71 -19.02
N GLY A 17 -16.72 -8.73 -19.80
CA GLY A 17 -18.03 -9.34 -19.65
C GLY A 17 -18.11 -10.09 -18.33
N LYS A 18 -17.11 -10.94 -18.05
CA LYS A 18 -16.96 -11.61 -16.75
C LYS A 18 -16.95 -10.61 -15.60
N LEU A 19 -16.21 -9.50 -15.69
CA LEU A 19 -16.19 -8.49 -14.62
C LEU A 19 -17.57 -7.86 -14.37
N LYS A 20 -18.33 -7.58 -15.43
CA LYS A 20 -19.72 -7.08 -15.32
C LYS A 20 -20.62 -8.10 -14.63
N ASP A 21 -20.52 -9.37 -15.02
CA ASP A 21 -21.32 -10.46 -14.44
C ASP A 21 -20.98 -10.67 -12.95
N LEU A 22 -19.69 -10.64 -12.60
CA LEU A 22 -19.23 -10.73 -11.21
C LEU A 22 -19.76 -9.55 -10.36
N ALA A 23 -19.68 -8.33 -10.87
CA ALA A 23 -20.15 -7.14 -10.17
C ALA A 23 -21.68 -7.12 -9.96
N ALA A 24 -22.43 -7.77 -10.87
CA ALA A 24 -23.88 -7.83 -10.87
C ALA A 24 -24.48 -8.99 -10.06
N ARG A 25 -23.65 -9.83 -9.40
CA ARG A 25 -24.15 -10.97 -8.61
C ARG A 25 -25.09 -10.51 -7.50
N GLY A 26 -26.19 -11.26 -7.35
CA GLY A 26 -27.14 -11.10 -6.25
C GLY A 26 -26.61 -11.71 -4.95
N GLU A 27 -27.29 -11.39 -3.84
CA GLU A 27 -26.89 -11.87 -2.51
C GLU A 27 -26.92 -13.41 -2.44
N PRO A 28 -25.82 -14.07 -1.99
CA PRO A 28 -25.77 -15.52 -1.88
C PRO A 28 -26.58 -16.03 -0.67
N SER A 29 -26.93 -17.31 -0.69
CA SER A 29 -27.49 -17.97 0.51
C SER A 29 -26.47 -18.01 1.65
N ALA A 30 -26.95 -18.00 2.90
CA ALA A 30 -26.08 -18.13 4.07
C ALA A 30 -25.23 -19.41 4.03
N GLU A 31 -25.76 -20.50 3.46
CA GLU A 31 -25.00 -21.74 3.28
C GLU A 31 -23.85 -21.59 2.29
N ARG A 32 -24.08 -20.90 1.16
CA ARG A 32 -23.03 -20.58 0.19
C ARG A 32 -21.92 -19.75 0.84
N VAL A 33 -22.28 -18.75 1.65
CA VAL A 33 -21.31 -17.93 2.41
C VAL A 33 -20.49 -18.80 3.36
N ARG A 34 -21.12 -19.69 4.14
CA ARG A 34 -20.40 -20.60 5.05
C ARG A 34 -19.40 -21.49 4.33
N ILE A 35 -19.78 -22.05 3.17
CA ILE A 35 -18.89 -22.89 2.36
C ILE A 35 -17.67 -22.12 1.88
N ILE A 36 -17.87 -20.91 1.33
CA ILE A 36 -16.78 -20.05 0.84
C ILE A 36 -15.84 -19.70 2.00
N LEU A 37 -16.38 -19.29 3.15
CA LEU A 37 -15.57 -18.87 4.29
C LEU A 37 -14.86 -20.05 4.96
N ALA A 38 -15.44 -21.25 4.96
CA ALA A 38 -14.73 -22.46 5.37
C ALA A 38 -13.51 -22.74 4.47
N LYS A 39 -13.64 -22.57 3.16
CA LYS A 39 -12.51 -22.66 2.21
C LYS A 39 -11.45 -21.59 2.48
N ALA A 40 -11.86 -20.34 2.73
CA ALA A 40 -10.93 -19.25 3.04
C ALA A 40 -10.03 -19.55 4.26
N ARG A 41 -10.57 -20.24 5.27
CA ARG A 41 -9.81 -20.65 6.47
C ARG A 41 -8.72 -21.68 6.18
N LEU A 42 -8.70 -22.30 5.00
CA LEU A 42 -7.60 -23.16 4.55
C LEU A 42 -6.38 -22.36 4.06
N LEU A 43 -6.47 -21.02 3.99
CA LEU A 43 -5.38 -20.11 3.62
C LEU A 43 -4.83 -20.34 2.20
N ARG A 44 -5.68 -20.81 1.27
CA ARG A 44 -5.31 -21.08 -0.13
C ARG A 44 -5.88 -20.08 -1.14
N GLY A 45 -6.48 -19.00 -0.64
CA GLY A 45 -7.17 -18.01 -1.45
C GLY A 45 -8.54 -18.49 -1.95
N LEU A 46 -9.24 -17.58 -2.63
CA LEU A 46 -10.56 -17.80 -3.21
C LEU A 46 -10.53 -17.43 -4.70
N SER A 47 -11.51 -17.91 -5.47
CA SER A 47 -11.69 -17.44 -6.85
C SER A 47 -12.39 -16.08 -6.90
N SER A 48 -12.35 -15.41 -8.06
CA SER A 48 -13.06 -14.14 -8.26
C SER A 48 -14.58 -14.31 -8.19
N GLU A 49 -15.12 -15.48 -8.55
CA GLU A 49 -16.54 -15.83 -8.40
C GLU A 49 -16.94 -15.94 -6.93
N GLU A 50 -16.11 -16.59 -6.11
CA GLU A 50 -16.34 -16.69 -4.65
C GLU A 50 -16.21 -15.33 -3.97
N ALA A 51 -15.21 -14.52 -4.37
CA ALA A 51 -15.07 -13.15 -3.88
C ALA A 51 -16.26 -12.26 -4.27
N ALA A 52 -16.81 -12.44 -5.47
CA ALA A 52 -17.99 -11.71 -5.93
C ALA A 52 -19.27 -12.13 -5.18
N ASP A 53 -19.43 -13.42 -4.85
CA ASP A 53 -20.50 -13.88 -3.94
C ASP A 53 -20.39 -13.16 -2.58
N LEU A 54 -19.18 -13.05 -2.01
CA LEU A 54 -18.96 -12.33 -0.74
C LEU A 54 -19.21 -10.81 -0.87
N ALA A 55 -18.85 -10.21 -2.01
CA ALA A 55 -19.10 -8.79 -2.27
C ALA A 55 -20.60 -8.46 -2.34
N ALA A 56 -21.42 -9.45 -2.71
CA ALA A 56 -22.87 -9.35 -2.80
C ALA A 56 -23.60 -9.40 -1.45
N ILE A 57 -22.91 -9.70 -0.34
CA ILE A 57 -23.50 -9.72 1.01
C ILE A 57 -24.05 -8.35 1.37
N GLY A 58 -25.33 -8.31 1.79
CA GLY A 58 -26.02 -7.10 2.22
C GLY A 58 -25.68 -6.70 3.66
N GLY A 59 -25.57 -7.67 4.58
CA GLY A 59 -25.27 -7.41 5.99
C GLY A 59 -25.51 -8.62 6.90
N GLY A 60 -25.83 -8.35 8.17
CA GLY A 60 -26.24 -9.36 9.15
C GLY A 60 -25.16 -10.39 9.51
N GLU A 61 -25.60 -11.61 9.85
CA GLU A 61 -24.69 -12.70 10.27
C GLU A 61 -23.64 -13.05 9.22
N SER A 62 -23.99 -12.99 7.92
CA SER A 62 -23.05 -13.25 6.83
C SER A 62 -21.90 -12.24 6.79
N LEU A 63 -22.19 -10.95 7.05
CA LEU A 63 -21.16 -9.93 7.13
C LEU A 63 -20.26 -10.15 8.36
N THR A 64 -20.85 -10.41 9.53
CA THR A 64 -20.08 -10.72 10.74
C THR A 64 -19.15 -11.89 10.51
N LEU A 65 -19.64 -12.98 9.91
CA LEU A 65 -18.84 -14.18 9.62
C LEU A 65 -17.70 -13.88 8.63
N LEU A 66 -17.93 -13.04 7.61
CA LEU A 66 -16.88 -12.58 6.70
C LEU A 66 -15.78 -11.81 7.44
N LEU A 67 -16.16 -10.84 8.27
CA LEU A 67 -15.21 -10.02 9.04
C LEU A 67 -14.40 -10.85 10.03
N GLU A 68 -15.04 -11.79 10.74
CA GLU A 68 -14.38 -12.73 11.65
C GLU A 68 -13.40 -13.65 10.92
N THR A 69 -13.80 -14.17 9.76
CA THR A 69 -12.95 -15.04 8.92
C THR A 69 -11.75 -14.26 8.40
N ALA A 70 -11.94 -13.03 7.94
CA ALA A 70 -10.86 -12.18 7.47
C ALA A 70 -9.87 -11.85 8.61
N GLY A 71 -10.38 -11.56 9.81
CA GLY A 71 -9.54 -11.39 11.00
C GLY A 71 -8.77 -12.65 11.39
N PHE A 72 -9.38 -13.84 11.26
CA PHE A 72 -8.68 -15.12 11.42
C PHE A 72 -7.53 -15.25 10.41
N VAL A 73 -7.80 -15.10 9.11
CA VAL A 73 -6.78 -15.19 8.05
C VAL A 73 -5.66 -14.18 8.30
N LYS A 74 -5.99 -12.94 8.67
CA LYS A 74 -4.98 -11.92 9.01
C LYS A 74 -4.09 -12.39 10.15
N ARG A 75 -4.65 -12.86 11.26
CA ARG A 75 -3.87 -13.36 12.41
C ARG A 75 -3.03 -14.58 12.02
N GLU A 76 -3.56 -15.46 11.19
CA GLU A 76 -2.86 -16.65 10.74
C GLU A 76 -1.69 -16.37 9.78
N ILE A 77 -1.66 -15.24 9.08
CA ILE A 77 -0.54 -14.93 8.17
C ILE A 77 0.37 -13.82 8.74
N TYR A 78 -0.22 -12.73 9.22
CA TYR A 78 0.50 -11.53 9.65
C TYR A 78 0.61 -11.42 11.17
N GLY A 79 -0.20 -12.18 11.92
CA GLY A 79 -0.35 -12.00 13.35
C GLY A 79 -0.84 -10.61 13.69
N LYS A 80 -0.35 -10.10 14.82
CA LYS A 80 -0.59 -8.72 15.26
C LYS A 80 0.45 -7.73 14.73
N ARG A 81 1.28 -8.12 13.77
CA ARG A 81 2.26 -7.21 13.17
C ARG A 81 1.56 -6.17 12.29
N MET A 82 2.01 -4.92 12.37
CA MET A 82 1.59 -3.84 11.50
C MET A 82 2.83 -3.11 10.96
N VAL A 83 3.09 -3.21 9.65
CA VAL A 83 4.25 -2.57 9.03
C VAL A 83 3.99 -1.08 8.83
N LEU A 84 4.93 -0.23 9.22
CA LEU A 84 4.82 1.22 9.10
C LEU A 84 5.74 1.75 7.99
N PHE A 85 5.24 2.71 7.22
CA PHE A 85 6.01 3.47 6.23
C PHE A 85 5.50 4.92 6.15
N ALA A 86 6.19 5.77 5.38
CA ALA A 86 5.73 7.12 5.07
C ALA A 86 5.91 7.43 3.58
N PRO A 87 4.96 8.10 2.91
CA PRO A 87 5.16 8.58 1.56
C PRO A 87 6.05 9.83 1.55
N VAL A 88 6.92 9.97 0.55
CA VAL A 88 7.72 11.17 0.29
C VAL A 88 7.36 11.65 -1.10
N TYR A 89 6.64 12.77 -1.16
CA TYR A 89 6.30 13.42 -2.42
C TYR A 89 7.53 14.16 -2.94
N THR A 90 8.15 13.67 -3.99
CA THR A 90 9.36 14.31 -4.57
C THR A 90 9.02 15.41 -5.56
N GLY A 91 7.79 15.42 -6.08
CA GLY A 91 7.26 16.53 -6.87
C GLY A 91 5.79 16.36 -7.27
N ASN A 92 5.11 17.48 -7.53
CA ASN A 92 3.70 17.52 -7.92
C ASN A 92 3.46 18.10 -9.34
N HIS A 93 4.51 18.27 -10.13
CA HIS A 93 4.37 18.53 -11.56
C HIS A 93 3.76 17.31 -12.25
N CYS A 94 2.69 17.53 -13.02
CA CYS A 94 2.01 16.46 -13.73
C CYS A 94 1.45 16.97 -15.05
N VAL A 95 1.67 16.22 -16.14
CA VAL A 95 1.14 16.54 -17.48
C VAL A 95 -0.26 15.96 -17.71
N ASN A 96 -0.72 15.03 -16.86
CA ASN A 96 -2.04 14.41 -16.97
C ASN A 96 -3.12 15.25 -16.31
N ASP A 97 -4.36 15.12 -16.78
CA ASP A 97 -5.49 15.88 -16.26
C ASP A 97 -6.55 15.01 -15.56
N CYS A 98 -6.11 14.09 -14.71
CA CYS A 98 -6.99 13.16 -13.99
C CYS A 98 -8.03 13.91 -13.15
N VAL A 99 -9.32 13.64 -13.37
CA VAL A 99 -10.43 14.45 -12.80
C VAL A 99 -10.56 14.36 -11.27
N TYR A 100 -9.90 13.38 -10.64
CA TYR A 100 -9.95 13.10 -9.20
C TYR A 100 -8.69 13.53 -8.44
N CYS A 101 -7.68 14.09 -9.12
CA CYS A 101 -6.37 14.33 -8.51
C CYS A 101 -6.07 15.81 -8.36
N GLY A 102 -5.67 16.27 -7.16
CA GLY A 102 -5.25 17.65 -6.93
C GLY A 102 -4.06 18.08 -7.81
N PHE A 103 -3.20 17.13 -8.21
CA PHE A 103 -2.03 17.40 -9.06
C PHE A 103 -2.36 17.53 -10.55
N ARG A 104 -3.60 17.35 -10.97
CA ARG A 104 -4.00 17.40 -12.38
C ARG A 104 -3.50 18.67 -13.07
N ALA A 105 -3.11 18.56 -14.33
CA ALA A 105 -2.48 19.64 -15.09
C ALA A 105 -3.30 20.92 -15.04
N SER A 106 -4.63 20.84 -15.19
CA SER A 106 -5.55 21.99 -15.21
C SER A 106 -5.78 22.67 -13.86
N ASN A 107 -5.30 22.10 -12.75
CA ASN A 107 -5.34 22.78 -11.45
C ASN A 107 -4.27 23.89 -11.42
N ARG A 108 -4.70 25.12 -11.72
CA ARG A 108 -3.87 26.34 -11.72
C ARG A 108 -3.71 26.96 -10.33
N GLY A 109 -4.54 26.56 -9.36
CA GLY A 109 -4.44 27.01 -7.97
C GLY A 109 -3.36 26.27 -7.17
N LEU A 110 -2.86 25.13 -7.68
CA LEU A 110 -1.82 24.35 -7.04
C LEU A 110 -0.42 24.94 -7.27
N ARG A 111 0.33 25.19 -6.19
CA ARG A 111 1.74 25.54 -6.25
C ARG A 111 2.56 24.33 -6.72
N ARG A 112 3.22 24.49 -7.87
CA ARG A 112 4.04 23.43 -8.49
C ARG A 112 5.44 23.38 -7.88
N VAL A 113 5.83 22.18 -7.45
CA VAL A 113 7.07 21.91 -6.74
C VAL A 113 7.69 20.63 -7.28
N ALA A 114 8.97 20.70 -7.62
CA ALA A 114 9.86 19.55 -7.73
C ALA A 114 11.00 19.79 -6.71
N LEU A 115 11.20 18.83 -5.81
CA LEU A 115 12.21 18.96 -4.78
C LEU A 115 13.61 18.88 -5.38
N THR A 116 14.53 19.70 -4.88
CA THR A 116 15.95 19.53 -5.17
C THR A 116 16.50 18.27 -4.49
N ARG A 117 17.63 17.76 -4.99
CA ARG A 117 18.36 16.63 -4.37
C ARG A 117 18.61 16.82 -2.88
N GLN A 118 19.04 18.03 -2.48
CA GLN A 118 19.25 18.37 -1.07
C GLN A 118 17.96 18.28 -0.25
N GLN A 119 16.85 18.79 -0.79
CA GLN A 119 15.55 18.71 -0.13
C GLN A 119 15.06 17.26 -0.01
N ILE A 120 15.26 16.42 -1.03
CA ILE A 120 14.92 14.99 -0.99
C ILE A 120 15.70 14.27 0.13
N GLY A 121 17.02 14.50 0.20
CA GLY A 121 17.83 14.00 1.30
C GLY A 121 17.31 14.50 2.67
N LYS A 122 16.95 15.77 2.77
CA LYS A 122 16.37 16.34 4.00
C LYS A 122 15.06 15.67 4.41
N GLN A 123 14.17 15.35 3.47
CA GLN A 123 12.94 14.61 3.79
C GLN A 123 13.25 13.23 4.40
N ALA A 124 14.21 12.49 3.83
CA ALA A 124 14.64 11.20 4.37
C ALA A 124 15.28 11.35 5.76
N GLU A 125 16.07 12.40 5.99
CA GLU A 125 16.67 12.72 7.29
C GLU A 125 15.61 12.96 8.36
N LEU A 126 14.59 13.77 8.06
CA LEU A 126 13.49 14.08 8.97
C LEU A 126 12.69 12.83 9.33
N LEU A 127 12.38 11.99 8.34
CA LEU A 127 11.69 10.72 8.57
C LEU A 127 12.53 9.74 9.39
N LEU A 128 13.85 9.69 9.17
CA LEU A 128 14.76 8.87 9.98
C LEU A 128 14.81 9.35 11.43
N ALA A 129 14.82 10.67 11.64
CA ALA A 129 14.78 11.28 12.97
C ALA A 129 13.49 10.94 13.74
N GLN A 130 12.37 10.76 13.03
CA GLN A 130 11.11 10.30 13.62
C GLN A 130 11.08 8.79 13.91
N GLY A 131 11.96 8.02 13.26
CA GLY A 131 12.11 6.57 13.45
C GLY A 131 11.70 5.71 12.26
N HIS A 132 11.22 6.30 11.15
CA HIS A 132 10.91 5.54 9.94
C HIS A 132 12.15 4.83 9.39
N LYS A 133 11.91 3.69 8.72
CA LYS A 133 12.93 2.90 8.00
C LYS A 133 12.48 2.50 6.59
N ARG A 134 11.21 2.76 6.27
CA ARG A 134 10.55 2.39 5.02
C ARG A 134 9.85 3.63 4.49
N ILE A 135 10.12 3.98 3.24
CA ILE A 135 9.48 5.11 2.58
C ILE A 135 8.92 4.69 1.22
N LEU A 136 7.96 5.46 0.73
CA LEU A 136 7.41 5.36 -0.62
C LEU A 136 7.70 6.67 -1.34
N LEU A 137 8.59 6.68 -2.34
CA LEU A 137 8.75 7.87 -3.19
C LEU A 137 7.60 7.95 -4.18
N ILE A 138 7.00 9.12 -4.30
CA ILE A 138 5.85 9.36 -5.18
C ILE A 138 5.97 10.72 -5.85
N CYS A 139 5.61 10.81 -7.13
CA CYS A 139 5.58 12.07 -7.85
C CYS A 139 4.51 12.09 -8.95
N GLY A 140 4.19 13.29 -9.44
CA GLY A 140 3.43 13.43 -10.68
C GLY A 140 4.24 12.99 -11.91
N GLU A 141 3.56 12.75 -13.02
CA GLU A 141 4.18 12.38 -14.29
C GLU A 141 4.58 13.64 -15.06
N SER A 142 5.88 13.96 -15.09
CA SER A 142 6.36 15.14 -15.81
C SER A 142 7.85 15.02 -16.19
N PRO A 143 8.34 15.83 -17.15
CA PRO A 143 9.78 15.93 -17.42
C PRO A 143 10.62 16.39 -16.23
N ALA A 144 10.03 17.07 -15.24
CA ALA A 144 10.73 17.51 -14.04
C ALA A 144 10.93 16.39 -13.00
N THR A 145 10.24 15.26 -13.19
CA THR A 145 10.20 14.10 -12.28
C THR A 145 10.45 12.81 -13.06
N ASP A 146 11.42 12.87 -13.98
CA ASP A 146 11.76 11.78 -14.89
C ASP A 146 12.56 10.65 -14.21
N LEU A 147 12.99 9.65 -14.99
CA LEU A 147 13.74 8.51 -14.46
C LEU A 147 15.08 8.92 -13.82
N PRO A 148 15.97 9.70 -14.49
CA PRO A 148 17.18 10.22 -13.83
C PRO A 148 16.91 10.91 -12.49
N PHE A 149 15.93 11.81 -12.44
CA PHE A 149 15.53 12.46 -11.19
C PHE A 149 15.11 11.46 -10.12
N THR A 150 14.33 10.45 -10.49
CA THR A 150 13.88 9.39 -9.59
C THR A 150 15.04 8.54 -9.07
N LEU A 151 15.97 8.13 -9.93
CA LEU A 151 17.15 7.36 -9.55
C LEU A 151 18.06 8.15 -8.61
N ASP A 152 18.26 9.43 -8.88
CA ASP A 152 18.98 10.34 -7.99
C ASP A 152 18.27 10.49 -6.64
N SER A 153 16.94 10.61 -6.65
CA SER A 153 16.13 10.70 -5.42
C SER A 153 16.28 9.45 -4.54
N ILE A 154 16.27 8.25 -5.15
CA ILE A 154 16.49 6.98 -4.47
C ILE A 154 17.89 6.95 -3.85
N ALA A 155 18.91 7.32 -4.62
CA ALA A 155 20.29 7.36 -4.16
C ALA A 155 20.49 8.34 -3.00
N ASP A 156 19.89 9.54 -3.08
CA ASP A 156 19.94 10.55 -2.02
C ASP A 156 19.30 10.02 -0.74
N CYS A 157 18.10 9.44 -0.82
CA CYS A 157 17.42 8.85 0.34
C CYS A 157 18.19 7.69 0.97
N TYR A 158 18.75 6.78 0.17
CA TYR A 158 19.58 5.68 0.70
C TYR A 158 20.92 6.18 1.25
N GLY A 159 21.44 7.31 0.75
CA GLY A 159 22.68 7.94 1.20
C GLY A 159 22.59 8.56 2.59
N VAL A 160 21.40 8.94 3.06
CA VAL A 160 21.20 9.58 4.36
C VAL A 160 21.41 8.60 5.52
N SER A 161 22.07 9.10 6.57
CA SER A 161 22.23 8.41 7.85
C SER A 161 22.06 9.40 9.00
N VAL A 162 21.19 9.07 9.96
CA VAL A 162 20.93 9.88 11.17
C VAL A 162 21.19 9.01 12.39
N ASN A 163 22.19 9.36 13.21
CA ASN A 163 22.59 8.58 14.39
C ASN A 163 22.82 7.08 14.10
N GLY A 164 23.37 6.77 12.91
CA GLY A 164 23.59 5.41 12.43
C GLY A 164 22.36 4.70 11.84
N ALA A 165 21.17 5.29 11.94
CA ALA A 165 19.96 4.80 11.28
C ALA A 165 19.94 5.20 9.80
N ARG A 166 19.43 4.31 8.94
CA ARG A 166 19.32 4.52 7.48
C ARG A 166 17.94 4.10 6.98
N ILE A 167 17.54 4.63 5.83
CA ILE A 167 16.40 4.08 5.08
C ILE A 167 16.78 2.68 4.63
N ARG A 168 15.88 1.72 4.87
CA ARG A 168 16.14 0.29 4.65
C ARG A 168 15.35 -0.32 3.50
N ARG A 169 14.32 0.38 3.02
CA ARG A 169 13.52 0.00 1.84
C ARG A 169 12.82 1.24 1.28
N ILE A 170 12.99 1.44 -0.02
CA ILE A 170 12.31 2.48 -0.77
C ILE A 170 11.37 1.81 -1.77
N ASN A 171 10.07 1.93 -1.55
CA ASN A 171 9.09 1.66 -2.60
C ASN A 171 8.96 2.89 -3.51
N VAL A 172 8.48 2.71 -4.73
CA VAL A 172 8.22 3.82 -5.66
C VAL A 172 6.81 3.71 -6.23
N GLU A 173 6.07 4.82 -6.24
CA GLU A 173 4.77 4.96 -6.91
C GLU A 173 4.92 5.95 -8.06
N LEU A 174 5.03 5.41 -9.29
CA LEU A 174 5.39 6.17 -10.48
C LEU A 174 4.46 5.83 -11.64
N ALA A 175 4.40 6.73 -12.62
CA ALA A 175 3.69 6.49 -13.87
C ALA A 175 4.29 5.30 -14.66
N PRO A 176 3.56 4.77 -15.65
CA PRO A 176 4.06 3.66 -16.46
C PRO A 176 5.35 3.97 -17.20
N MET A 177 6.29 3.02 -17.16
CA MET A 177 7.59 3.10 -17.84
C MET A 177 7.79 1.90 -18.78
N ASP A 178 8.87 1.92 -19.55
CA ASP A 178 9.31 0.77 -20.34
C ASP A 178 10.15 -0.23 -19.50
N VAL A 179 10.45 -1.38 -20.10
CA VAL A 179 11.19 -2.47 -19.44
C VAL A 179 12.61 -2.04 -19.06
N GLU A 180 13.29 -1.23 -19.87
CA GLU A 180 14.66 -0.77 -19.57
C GLU A 180 14.69 0.17 -18.37
N ALA A 181 13.71 1.05 -18.26
CA ALA A 181 13.52 1.90 -17.09
C ALA A 181 13.29 1.06 -15.83
N PHE A 182 12.51 -0.03 -15.92
CA PHE A 182 12.33 -0.95 -14.79
C PHE A 182 13.62 -1.70 -14.44
N ARG A 183 14.47 -2.06 -15.41
CA ARG A 183 15.80 -2.61 -15.11
C ARG A 183 16.68 -1.61 -14.37
N ALA A 184 16.61 -0.32 -14.73
CA ALA A 184 17.31 0.73 -14.02
C ALA A 184 16.80 0.90 -12.58
N LEU A 185 15.47 0.86 -12.37
CA LEU A 185 14.87 0.89 -11.03
C LEU A 185 15.27 -0.33 -10.18
N LYS A 186 15.25 -1.54 -10.76
CA LYS A 186 15.73 -2.75 -10.06
C LYS A 186 17.19 -2.62 -9.65
N LYS A 187 18.05 -2.07 -10.53
CA LYS A 187 19.46 -1.78 -10.21
C LYS A 187 19.63 -0.74 -9.10
N ALA A 188 18.67 0.18 -8.94
CA ALA A 188 18.63 1.15 -7.87
C ALA A 188 18.08 0.60 -6.54
N ASP A 189 17.88 -0.72 -6.44
CA ASP A 189 17.49 -1.40 -5.19
C ASP A 189 16.13 -0.89 -4.64
N ILE A 190 15.15 -0.74 -5.53
CA ILE A 190 13.77 -0.46 -5.10
C ILE A 190 13.17 -1.70 -4.40
N GLY A 191 12.29 -1.42 -3.44
CA GLY A 191 11.49 -2.41 -2.72
C GLY A 191 10.31 -2.91 -3.53
N THR A 192 9.32 -2.05 -3.79
CA THR A 192 8.12 -2.39 -4.57
C THR A 192 7.83 -1.29 -5.57
N TYR A 193 7.56 -1.67 -6.82
CA TYR A 193 6.97 -0.77 -7.80
C TYR A 193 5.44 -0.75 -7.64
N VAL A 194 4.87 0.43 -7.41
CA VAL A 194 3.44 0.63 -7.18
C VAL A 194 2.87 1.45 -8.32
N CYS A 195 1.74 1.01 -8.87
CA CYS A 195 0.98 1.76 -9.85
C CYS A 195 -0.48 1.33 -9.77
N PHE A 196 -1.37 2.24 -9.40
CA PHE A 196 -2.79 1.91 -9.31
C PHE A 196 -3.39 1.84 -10.71
N GLN A 197 -4.23 0.85 -10.99
CA GLN A 197 -5.02 0.87 -12.21
C GLN A 197 -6.04 2.02 -12.18
N GLU A 198 -6.36 2.55 -11.00
CA GLU A 198 -7.37 3.58 -10.72
C GLU A 198 -8.78 3.05 -10.93
N THR A 199 -9.10 2.64 -12.15
CA THR A 199 -10.33 1.94 -12.50
C THR A 199 -10.04 0.91 -13.61
N TYR A 200 -10.58 -0.28 -13.45
CA TYR A 200 -10.50 -1.38 -14.39
C TYR A 200 -11.54 -1.25 -15.52
N ASP A 201 -12.54 -0.39 -15.39
CA ASP A 201 -13.51 -0.12 -16.46
C ASP A 201 -12.88 0.81 -17.51
N PRO A 202 -12.70 0.37 -18.77
CA PRO A 202 -12.04 1.18 -19.80
C PRO A 202 -12.81 2.45 -20.19
N GLU A 203 -14.14 2.44 -20.11
CA GLU A 203 -14.96 3.62 -20.42
C GLU A 203 -14.84 4.66 -19.29
N LEU A 204 -14.92 4.20 -18.05
CA LEU A 204 -14.70 5.05 -16.88
C LEU A 204 -13.26 5.55 -16.82
N TYR A 205 -12.27 4.73 -17.19
CA TYR A 205 -10.88 5.13 -17.24
C TYR A 205 -10.67 6.26 -18.24
N ALA A 206 -11.24 6.17 -19.44
CA ALA A 206 -11.14 7.24 -20.44
C ALA A 206 -11.78 8.54 -19.94
N ALA A 207 -12.93 8.45 -19.26
CA ALA A 207 -13.58 9.62 -18.65
C ALA A 207 -12.76 10.23 -17.51
N ALA A 208 -12.12 9.39 -16.69
CA ALA A 208 -11.34 9.82 -15.54
C ALA A 208 -9.95 10.39 -15.93
N HIS A 209 -9.43 10.04 -17.11
CA HIS A 209 -8.12 10.40 -17.62
C HIS A 209 -8.23 11.06 -19.01
N PRO A 210 -8.79 12.27 -19.12
CA PRO A 210 -9.14 12.89 -20.40
C PRO A 210 -7.93 13.29 -21.26
N SER A 211 -6.75 13.45 -20.67
CA SER A 211 -5.54 13.86 -21.39
C SER A 211 -4.23 13.47 -20.69
N GLY A 212 -3.14 13.51 -21.46
CA GLY A 212 -1.80 13.11 -21.04
C GLY A 212 -1.51 11.62 -21.31
N PRO A 213 -0.26 11.16 -21.09
CA PRO A 213 0.13 9.76 -21.32
C PRO A 213 -0.70 8.75 -20.52
N LYS A 214 -1.20 9.14 -19.34
CA LYS A 214 -2.05 8.27 -18.50
C LYS A 214 -3.39 7.94 -19.16
N ALA A 215 -3.84 8.67 -20.19
CA ALA A 215 -5.07 8.35 -20.93
C ALA A 215 -5.01 6.99 -21.65
N ASP A 216 -3.81 6.46 -21.91
CA ASP A 216 -3.66 5.12 -22.49
C ASP A 216 -3.93 4.02 -21.43
N TYR A 217 -5.16 3.52 -21.45
CA TYR A 217 -5.62 2.43 -20.58
C TYR A 217 -4.75 1.18 -20.69
N ARG A 218 -4.36 0.76 -21.91
CA ARG A 218 -3.61 -0.50 -22.08
C ARG A 218 -2.18 -0.34 -21.60
N ASN A 219 -1.56 0.81 -21.87
CA ASN A 219 -0.24 1.12 -21.34
C ASN A 219 -0.22 1.04 -19.81
N ARG A 220 -1.27 1.57 -19.15
CA ARG A 220 -1.47 1.46 -17.69
C ARG A 220 -1.71 0.03 -17.24
N LEU A 221 -2.60 -0.70 -17.90
CA LEU A 221 -3.00 -2.06 -17.50
C LEU A 221 -1.81 -3.04 -17.51
N TYR A 222 -0.96 -2.97 -18.53
CA TYR A 222 0.20 -3.86 -18.70
C TYR A 222 1.50 -3.35 -18.07
N VAL A 223 1.43 -2.32 -17.21
CA VAL A 223 2.65 -1.77 -16.60
C VAL A 223 3.32 -2.75 -15.64
N MET A 224 2.53 -3.57 -14.95
CA MET A 224 3.05 -4.56 -14.01
C MET A 224 3.79 -5.69 -14.73
N ASP A 225 3.30 -6.12 -15.89
CA ASP A 225 3.99 -7.05 -16.77
C ASP A 225 5.39 -6.52 -17.15
N ARG A 226 5.46 -5.25 -17.58
CA ARG A 226 6.75 -4.62 -17.94
C ARG A 226 7.68 -4.47 -16.73
N ALA A 227 7.13 -4.18 -15.55
CA ALA A 227 7.90 -4.11 -14.31
C ALA A 227 8.51 -5.47 -13.96
N MET A 228 7.72 -6.55 -14.01
CA MET A 228 8.19 -7.91 -13.76
C MET A 228 9.18 -8.40 -14.83
N GLU A 229 8.95 -8.08 -16.11
CA GLU A 229 9.91 -8.33 -17.19
C GLU A 229 11.23 -7.58 -16.99
N GLY A 230 11.16 -6.37 -16.42
CA GLY A 230 12.32 -5.56 -16.02
C GLY A 230 13.03 -6.05 -14.75
N GLY A 231 12.56 -7.13 -14.13
CA GLY A 231 13.13 -7.73 -12.93
C GLY A 231 12.62 -7.14 -11.61
N CYS A 232 11.61 -6.26 -11.63
CA CYS A 232 10.90 -5.82 -10.43
C CYS A 232 9.89 -6.91 -10.01
N ASP A 233 10.35 -7.81 -9.15
CA ASP A 233 9.65 -8.98 -8.63
C ASP A 233 8.59 -8.68 -7.55
N ASP A 234 8.72 -7.54 -6.86
CA ASP A 234 7.72 -7.01 -5.95
C ASP A 234 6.94 -5.86 -6.63
N VAL A 235 5.69 -6.11 -7.02
CA VAL A 235 4.77 -5.09 -7.55
C VAL A 235 3.55 -4.86 -6.65
N GLY A 236 2.98 -3.66 -6.73
CA GLY A 236 1.84 -3.23 -5.92
C GLY A 236 0.66 -2.75 -6.77
N LEU A 237 -0.45 -3.49 -6.75
CA LEU A 237 -1.69 -3.09 -7.43
C LEU A 237 -2.48 -2.10 -6.57
N GLY A 238 -3.45 -1.43 -7.20
CA GLY A 238 -4.50 -0.71 -6.48
C GLY A 238 -5.60 -0.24 -7.42
N ALA A 239 -6.76 0.07 -6.83
CA ALA A 239 -7.88 0.73 -7.50
C ALA A 239 -8.36 1.89 -6.61
N LEU A 240 -8.78 2.99 -7.23
CA LEU A 240 -9.26 4.18 -6.55
C LEU A 240 -10.78 4.07 -6.33
N PHE A 241 -11.16 3.61 -5.15
CA PHE A 241 -12.55 3.39 -4.77
C PHE A 241 -13.29 4.73 -4.64
N GLY A 242 -14.37 4.90 -5.38
CA GLY A 242 -15.07 6.18 -5.49
C GLY A 242 -15.33 6.61 -6.94
N LEU A 243 -14.55 6.12 -7.91
CA LEU A 243 -14.74 6.44 -9.33
C LEU A 243 -15.94 5.73 -9.93
N GLY A 244 -16.13 4.46 -9.59
CA GLY A 244 -17.16 3.59 -10.17
C GLY A 244 -17.61 2.50 -9.20
N ASN A 245 -18.25 1.45 -9.73
CA ASN A 245 -18.77 0.34 -8.93
C ASN A 245 -17.63 -0.44 -8.27
N TRP A 246 -17.52 -0.35 -6.94
CA TRP A 246 -16.45 -1.01 -6.18
C TRP A 246 -16.38 -2.53 -6.36
N ARG A 247 -17.50 -3.20 -6.66
CA ARG A 247 -17.51 -4.66 -6.92
C ARG A 247 -16.82 -4.99 -8.24
N TYR A 248 -16.99 -4.13 -9.25
CA TYR A 248 -16.30 -4.25 -10.53
C TYR A 248 -14.80 -4.05 -10.36
N GLU A 249 -14.40 -3.01 -9.62
CA GLU A 249 -12.99 -2.72 -9.36
C GLU A 249 -12.30 -3.82 -8.55
N LEU A 250 -13.00 -4.36 -7.55
CA LEU A 250 -12.54 -5.51 -6.78
C LEU A 250 -12.31 -6.73 -7.68
N ALA A 251 -13.27 -7.06 -8.54
CA ALA A 251 -13.14 -8.18 -9.47
C ALA A 251 -11.98 -7.98 -10.45
N GLY A 252 -11.84 -6.78 -11.03
CA GLY A 252 -10.73 -6.45 -11.93
C GLY A 252 -9.37 -6.58 -11.26
N MET A 253 -9.24 -6.11 -10.02
CA MET A 253 -7.99 -6.22 -9.24
C MET A 253 -7.64 -7.67 -8.90
N LEU A 254 -8.63 -8.51 -8.60
CA LEU A 254 -8.43 -9.94 -8.34
C LEU A 254 -8.00 -10.69 -9.61
N GLU A 255 -8.62 -10.41 -10.75
CA GLU A 255 -8.22 -10.99 -12.05
C GLU A 255 -6.82 -10.51 -12.48
N HIS A 256 -6.45 -9.27 -12.18
CA HIS A 256 -5.09 -8.77 -12.42
C HIS A 256 -4.07 -9.48 -11.52
N ALA A 257 -4.37 -9.68 -10.23
CA ALA A 257 -3.52 -10.45 -9.35
C ALA A 257 -3.30 -11.89 -9.85
N ARG A 258 -4.37 -12.54 -10.35
CA ARG A 258 -4.32 -13.87 -10.98
C ARG A 258 -3.46 -13.88 -12.23
N HIS A 259 -3.64 -12.89 -13.13
CA HIS A 259 -2.84 -12.76 -14.35
C HIS A 259 -1.33 -12.69 -14.05
N LEU A 260 -0.92 -11.91 -13.06
CA LEU A 260 0.49 -11.82 -12.67
C LEU A 260 1.02 -13.14 -12.12
N GLU A 261 0.25 -13.83 -11.26
CA GLU A 261 0.65 -15.12 -10.72
C GLU A 261 0.79 -16.20 -11.81
N GLU A 262 -0.11 -16.24 -12.79
CA GLU A 262 -0.06 -17.18 -13.91
C GLU A 262 1.06 -16.87 -14.90
N SER A 263 1.31 -15.59 -15.17
CA SER A 263 2.28 -15.15 -16.18
C SER A 263 3.73 -15.18 -15.68
N PHE A 264 3.94 -14.88 -14.39
CA PHE A 264 5.28 -14.67 -13.82
C PHE A 264 5.60 -15.62 -12.66
N GLY A 265 4.66 -16.48 -12.23
CA GLY A 265 4.84 -17.42 -11.12
C GLY A 265 4.68 -16.81 -9.73
N CYS A 266 4.47 -15.49 -9.64
CA CYS A 266 4.14 -14.79 -8.41
C CYS A 266 3.14 -13.66 -8.67
N GLY A 267 2.14 -13.53 -7.78
CA GLY A 267 1.21 -12.42 -7.80
C GLY A 267 1.82 -11.13 -7.22
N PRO A 268 1.02 -10.06 -7.04
CA PRO A 268 1.51 -8.82 -6.46
C PRO A 268 1.96 -8.98 -5.00
N HIS A 269 2.99 -8.24 -4.60
CA HIS A 269 3.44 -8.20 -3.21
C HIS A 269 2.42 -7.49 -2.30
N THR A 270 1.79 -6.44 -2.82
CA THR A 270 0.79 -5.66 -2.11
C THR A 270 -0.39 -5.28 -3.00
N VAL A 271 -1.55 -5.06 -2.39
CA VAL A 271 -2.61 -4.26 -2.98
C VAL A 271 -2.96 -3.09 -2.06
N SER A 272 -3.21 -1.93 -2.67
CA SER A 272 -3.64 -0.70 -2.02
C SER A 272 -5.12 -0.45 -2.30
N VAL A 273 -5.84 0.06 -1.31
CA VAL A 273 -7.30 0.30 -1.39
C VAL A 273 -7.66 1.76 -1.10
N PRO A 274 -7.08 2.76 -1.80
CA PRO A 274 -7.42 4.16 -1.54
C PRO A 274 -8.89 4.46 -1.88
N ARG A 275 -9.61 5.14 -0.97
CA ARG A 275 -10.85 5.86 -1.32
C ARG A 275 -10.52 7.24 -1.89
N ILE A 276 -11.38 7.76 -2.77
CA ILE A 276 -11.31 9.16 -3.17
C ILE A 276 -11.51 10.01 -1.92
N GLU A 277 -10.55 10.89 -1.68
CA GLU A 277 -10.61 11.92 -0.65
C GLU A 277 -10.63 13.28 -1.33
N TYR A 278 -11.16 14.28 -0.62
CA TYR A 278 -11.22 15.65 -1.12
C TYR A 278 -9.85 16.13 -1.62
N ALA A 279 -9.84 16.78 -2.78
CA ALA A 279 -8.68 17.43 -3.35
C ALA A 279 -9.13 18.70 -4.07
N SER A 280 -8.53 19.83 -3.71
CA SER A 280 -8.88 21.13 -4.29
C SER A 280 -8.58 21.17 -5.80
N GLY A 281 -9.52 21.66 -6.60
CA GLY A 281 -9.38 21.82 -8.05
C GLY A 281 -9.54 20.52 -8.85
N ALA A 282 -10.03 19.46 -8.21
CA ALA A 282 -10.27 18.14 -8.80
C ALA A 282 -11.77 17.78 -8.74
N PRO A 283 -12.52 17.90 -9.86
CA PRO A 283 -13.98 17.77 -9.87
C PRO A 283 -14.53 16.48 -9.22
N ALA A 284 -13.91 15.33 -9.49
CA ALA A 284 -14.37 14.04 -8.95
C ALA A 284 -13.94 13.82 -7.48
N ALA A 285 -13.07 14.66 -6.93
CA ALA A 285 -12.73 14.66 -5.51
C ALA A 285 -13.55 15.68 -4.71
N GLU A 286 -13.98 16.76 -5.36
CA GLU A 286 -14.94 17.72 -4.79
C GLU A 286 -16.35 17.12 -4.72
N THR A 287 -16.71 16.25 -5.65
CA THR A 287 -17.95 15.46 -5.62
C THR A 287 -17.66 14.04 -6.09
N VAL A 288 -17.55 13.11 -5.13
CA VAL A 288 -17.22 11.71 -5.40
C VAL A 288 -18.33 11.05 -6.25
N PRO A 289 -18.01 10.51 -7.44
CA PRO A 289 -19.03 9.96 -8.35
C PRO A 289 -19.78 8.75 -7.80
N ALA A 290 -19.06 7.81 -7.18
CA ALA A 290 -19.58 6.55 -6.67
C ALA A 290 -19.03 6.27 -5.26
N PRO A 291 -19.44 7.05 -4.24
CA PRO A 291 -18.86 6.97 -2.90
C PRO A 291 -19.03 5.56 -2.32
N VAL A 292 -17.96 5.05 -1.69
CA VAL A 292 -17.96 3.74 -1.05
C VAL A 292 -18.21 3.92 0.44
N SER A 293 -19.30 3.35 0.93
CA SER A 293 -19.67 3.39 2.35
C SER A 293 -18.63 2.70 3.24
N ASP A 294 -18.59 3.04 4.53
CA ASP A 294 -17.66 2.38 5.47
C ASP A 294 -17.93 0.86 5.55
N ASP A 295 -19.19 0.42 5.47
CA ASP A 295 -19.53 -1.02 5.47
C ASP A 295 -19.11 -1.75 4.19
N ASP A 296 -19.27 -1.12 3.02
CA ASP A 296 -18.74 -1.66 1.77
C ASP A 296 -17.21 -1.69 1.78
N PHE A 297 -16.58 -0.69 2.36
CA PHE A 297 -15.13 -0.65 2.46
C PHE A 297 -14.56 -1.72 3.41
N LYS A 298 -15.25 -2.01 4.53
CA LYS A 298 -14.95 -3.17 5.38
C LYS A 298 -15.03 -4.48 4.57
N LYS A 299 -16.05 -4.63 3.72
CA LYS A 299 -16.18 -5.80 2.82
C LYS A 299 -15.00 -5.88 1.86
N ILE A 300 -14.61 -4.79 1.20
CA ILE A 300 -13.44 -4.77 0.29
C ILE A 300 -12.18 -5.28 1.01
N VAL A 301 -11.87 -4.73 2.18
CA VAL A 301 -10.69 -5.13 2.96
C VAL A 301 -10.77 -6.60 3.38
N ALA A 302 -11.92 -7.04 3.87
CA ALA A 302 -12.11 -8.41 4.33
C ALA A 302 -12.03 -9.42 3.18
N ILE A 303 -12.69 -9.14 2.04
CA ILE A 303 -12.69 -9.98 0.84
C ILE A 303 -11.28 -10.10 0.27
N LEU A 304 -10.54 -9.00 0.17
CA LEU A 304 -9.16 -9.04 -0.29
C LEU A 304 -8.28 -9.90 0.63
N ARG A 305 -8.47 -9.80 1.96
CA ARG A 305 -7.70 -10.63 2.90
C ARG A 305 -8.01 -12.11 2.75
N VAL A 306 -9.28 -12.51 2.63
CA VAL A 306 -9.62 -13.94 2.49
C VAL A 306 -9.30 -14.50 1.10
N THR A 307 -9.30 -13.65 0.06
CA THR A 307 -9.03 -14.05 -1.32
C THR A 307 -7.54 -14.11 -1.63
N LEU A 308 -6.78 -13.13 -1.14
CA LEU A 308 -5.33 -12.99 -1.35
C LEU A 308 -4.59 -13.05 0.01
N PRO A 309 -4.56 -14.21 0.69
CA PRO A 309 -4.11 -14.33 2.08
C PRO A 309 -2.67 -13.90 2.31
N TYR A 310 -1.79 -14.03 1.31
CA TYR A 310 -0.35 -13.71 1.41
C TYR A 310 0.02 -12.33 0.88
N VAL A 311 -0.91 -11.67 0.18
CA VAL A 311 -0.69 -10.33 -0.37
C VAL A 311 -0.87 -9.28 0.71
N GLY A 312 0.10 -8.37 0.82
CA GLY A 312 0.04 -7.27 1.79
C GLY A 312 -1.09 -6.30 1.44
N LEU A 313 -1.90 -5.93 2.42
CA LEU A 313 -2.93 -4.89 2.27
C LEU A 313 -2.40 -3.57 2.86
N ILE A 314 -2.33 -2.54 2.02
CA ILE A 314 -1.87 -1.19 2.39
C ILE A 314 -3.09 -0.29 2.65
N LEU A 315 -3.10 0.38 3.81
CA LEU A 315 -4.08 1.41 4.15
C LEU A 315 -3.37 2.74 4.47
N SER A 316 -3.61 3.76 3.65
CA SER A 316 -3.01 5.08 3.83
C SER A 316 -3.73 5.91 4.91
N THR A 317 -3.23 7.12 5.14
CA THR A 317 -3.82 8.17 6.00
C THR A 317 -5.00 8.90 5.36
N ARG A 318 -5.54 8.40 4.24
CA ARG A 318 -6.84 8.83 3.71
C ARG A 318 -7.96 8.58 4.72
N GLU A 319 -7.91 7.42 5.36
CA GLU A 319 -8.94 6.98 6.30
C GLU A 319 -8.81 7.63 7.68
N ARG A 320 -9.94 7.82 8.35
CA ARG A 320 -10.00 8.37 9.72
C ARG A 320 -9.42 7.41 10.74
N THR A 321 -8.73 7.93 11.75
CA THR A 321 -8.09 7.15 12.84
C THR A 321 -8.94 5.99 13.38
N ALA A 322 -10.19 6.26 13.80
CA ALA A 322 -11.06 5.24 14.37
C ALA A 322 -11.41 4.12 13.37
N PHE A 323 -11.59 4.48 12.10
CA PHE A 323 -11.92 3.52 11.06
C PHE A 323 -10.71 2.70 10.62
N ARG A 324 -9.52 3.32 10.55
CA ARG A 324 -8.24 2.59 10.38
C ARG A 324 -8.08 1.51 11.44
N ARG A 325 -8.35 1.85 12.71
CA ARG A 325 -8.32 0.90 13.85
C ARG A 325 -9.21 -0.31 13.63
N GLU A 326 -10.42 -0.08 13.10
CA GLU A 326 -11.34 -1.17 12.77
C GLU A 326 -10.80 -2.05 11.63
N LEU A 327 -10.34 -1.46 10.52
CA LEU A 327 -9.87 -2.19 9.34
C LEU A 327 -8.59 -3.02 9.58
N MET A 328 -7.78 -2.61 10.56
CA MET A 328 -6.63 -3.40 11.02
C MET A 328 -7.05 -4.77 11.58
N ALA A 329 -8.27 -4.91 12.11
CA ALA A 329 -8.76 -6.20 12.59
C ALA A 329 -9.09 -7.17 11.44
N TYR A 330 -9.44 -6.66 10.26
CA TYR A 330 -10.02 -7.47 9.17
C TYR A 330 -9.03 -7.83 8.06
N GLY A 331 -7.96 -7.06 7.85
CA GLY A 331 -7.03 -7.44 6.79
C GLY A 331 -5.76 -6.62 6.63
N VAL A 332 -5.76 -5.36 7.02
CA VAL A 332 -4.65 -4.44 6.77
C VAL A 332 -3.35 -4.95 7.39
N SER A 333 -2.26 -4.91 6.62
CA SER A 333 -0.95 -5.42 7.06
C SER A 333 0.15 -4.35 7.06
N GLN A 334 -0.06 -3.26 6.31
CA GLN A 334 0.84 -2.12 6.28
C GLN A 334 0.02 -0.84 6.31
N ILE A 335 0.49 0.16 7.04
CA ILE A 335 -0.13 1.47 7.11
C ILE A 335 0.90 2.57 6.95
N SER A 336 0.51 3.68 6.33
CA SER A 336 1.30 4.90 6.41
C SER A 336 1.06 5.62 7.74
N ALA A 337 2.07 6.24 8.33
CA ALA A 337 1.96 6.94 9.61
C ALA A 337 2.72 8.27 9.54
N GLY A 338 2.24 9.31 10.24
CA GLY A 338 2.85 10.64 10.20
C GLY A 338 2.93 11.25 8.80
N SER A 339 2.05 10.85 7.87
CA SER A 339 2.21 11.11 6.45
C SER A 339 1.99 12.57 6.06
N ARG A 340 2.72 13.02 5.05
CA ARG A 340 2.51 14.29 4.35
C ARG A 340 2.21 14.01 2.88
N THR A 341 1.33 14.82 2.29
CA THR A 341 0.75 14.59 0.94
C THR A 341 1.15 15.66 -0.07
N ASP A 342 2.07 16.53 0.32
CA ASP A 342 2.64 17.64 -0.44
C ASP A 342 4.16 17.49 -0.56
N PRO A 343 4.78 17.96 -1.67
CA PRO A 343 6.23 17.89 -1.81
C PRO A 343 6.96 18.77 -0.81
N GLY A 344 7.83 18.15 0.00
CA GLY A 344 8.60 18.84 1.04
C GLY A 344 7.90 18.90 2.40
N GLY A 345 6.70 18.33 2.52
CA GLY A 345 5.82 18.51 3.68
C GLY A 345 6.34 18.00 5.02
N TYR A 346 7.47 17.26 5.08
CA TYR A 346 8.07 16.91 6.36
C TYR A 346 8.87 18.05 6.98
N ASP A 347 9.26 19.05 6.20
CA ASP A 347 9.91 20.25 6.73
C ASP A 347 8.86 21.14 7.39
N GLU A 348 9.09 21.51 8.65
CA GLU A 348 8.21 22.41 9.41
C GLU A 348 8.63 23.88 9.23
N GLU A 349 9.88 24.12 8.82
CA GLU A 349 10.39 25.47 8.60
C GLU A 349 9.80 26.05 7.31
N GLY A 350 8.91 27.05 7.45
CA GLY A 350 8.29 27.75 6.32
C GLY A 350 6.92 27.21 5.89
N ARG A 351 6.28 26.36 6.70
CA ARG A 351 4.91 25.87 6.45
C ARG A 351 3.87 26.96 6.72
N ASP A 352 2.93 27.13 5.79
CA ASP A 352 1.75 27.99 5.98
C ASP A 352 0.56 27.15 6.45
N ASP A 353 0.40 27.06 7.78
CA ASP A 353 -0.66 26.28 8.42
C ASP A 353 -2.07 26.84 8.16
N SER A 354 -2.21 28.02 7.54
CA SER A 354 -3.53 28.63 7.30
C SER A 354 -4.37 27.85 6.28
N ALA A 355 -3.73 27.16 5.34
CA ALA A 355 -4.39 26.35 4.30
C ALA A 355 -4.74 24.92 4.74
N GLU A 356 -4.14 24.40 5.83
CA GLU A 356 -4.40 23.04 6.33
C GLU A 356 -5.64 22.93 7.24
N LYS A 357 -6.23 24.06 7.67
CA LYS A 357 -7.28 24.08 8.70
C LYS A 357 -8.58 23.41 8.28
N ASP A 358 -8.99 23.56 7.03
CA ASP A 358 -10.27 23.04 6.53
C ASP A 358 -10.14 21.66 5.86
N ALA A 359 -8.96 21.34 5.33
CA ALA A 359 -8.65 20.06 4.67
C ALA A 359 -7.16 19.69 4.86
N PRO A 360 -6.79 19.04 5.98
CA PRO A 360 -5.40 18.74 6.31
C PRO A 360 -4.70 17.97 5.18
N GLY A 361 -3.49 18.36 4.79
CA GLY A 361 -2.75 17.70 3.68
C GLY A 361 -3.24 18.01 2.26
N ALA A 362 -4.39 18.67 2.09
CA ALA A 362 -4.84 19.25 0.83
C ALA A 362 -4.49 20.75 0.71
N GLY A 363 -3.39 21.17 1.34
CA GLY A 363 -2.87 22.54 1.27
C GLY A 363 -2.48 22.97 -0.16
N ASP A 364 -1.82 24.12 -0.28
CA ASP A 364 -1.54 24.77 -1.58
C ASP A 364 -0.78 23.92 -2.62
N SER A 365 -0.17 22.82 -2.19
CA SER A 365 0.68 21.93 -2.97
C SER A 365 0.39 20.44 -2.73
N GLY A 366 -0.64 20.12 -1.93
CA GLY A 366 -1.00 18.76 -1.51
C GLY A 366 -1.85 17.99 -2.51
N GLN A 367 -1.77 16.65 -2.48
CA GLN A 367 -2.47 15.79 -3.44
C GLN A 367 -3.95 15.58 -3.08
N PHE A 368 -4.25 15.40 -1.79
CA PHE A 368 -5.56 15.08 -1.24
C PHE A 368 -5.58 15.31 0.28
N ALA A 369 -6.78 15.35 0.87
CA ALA A 369 -6.98 15.57 2.29
C ALA A 369 -6.73 14.30 3.14
N LEU A 370 -6.06 14.47 4.27
CA LEU A 370 -5.74 13.43 5.24
C LEU A 370 -6.91 13.20 6.20
N GLY A 371 -7.29 11.94 6.39
CA GLY A 371 -8.20 11.51 7.47
C GLY A 371 -7.48 11.19 8.79
N ASP A 372 -6.17 10.95 8.76
CA ASP A 372 -5.34 10.69 9.94
C ASP A 372 -4.05 11.52 9.91
N THR A 373 -3.99 12.52 10.78
CA THR A 373 -2.91 13.50 10.89
C THR A 373 -1.97 13.24 12.05
N ARG A 374 -2.13 12.11 12.77
CA ARG A 374 -1.27 11.76 13.90
C ARG A 374 0.17 11.53 13.42
N ASN A 375 1.12 12.01 14.22
CA ASN A 375 2.54 11.72 14.00
C ASN A 375 2.85 10.22 14.22
N LEU A 376 4.09 9.82 13.88
CA LEU A 376 4.51 8.42 14.02
C LEU A 376 4.46 7.94 15.48
N GLU A 377 4.94 8.75 16.44
CA GLU A 377 4.98 8.37 17.86
C GLU A 377 3.59 8.05 18.39
N ARG A 378 2.61 8.92 18.13
CA ARG A 378 1.23 8.72 18.55
C ARG A 378 0.62 7.48 17.90
N THR A 379 0.88 7.29 16.61
CA THR A 379 0.41 6.10 15.87
C THR A 379 0.98 4.81 16.48
N VAL A 380 2.29 4.80 16.79
CA VAL A 380 2.95 3.68 17.48
C VAL A 380 2.33 3.44 18.84
N SER A 381 2.12 4.50 19.62
CA SER A 381 1.54 4.44 20.96
C SER A 381 0.14 3.81 20.94
N ASP A 382 -0.74 4.26 20.04
CA ASP A 382 -2.11 3.73 19.90
C ASP A 382 -2.13 2.26 19.43
N LEU A 383 -1.21 1.89 18.51
CA LEU A 383 -1.08 0.49 18.07
C LEU A 383 -0.71 -0.44 19.23
N VAL A 384 0.13 0.02 20.17
CA VAL A 384 0.51 -0.77 21.35
C VAL A 384 -0.68 -0.95 22.28
N ASP A 385 -1.49 0.09 22.48
CA ASP A 385 -2.72 0.00 23.29
C ASP A 385 -3.72 -1.00 22.70
N ASP A 386 -3.71 -1.13 21.37
CA ASP A 386 -4.49 -2.12 20.61
C ASP A 386 -3.87 -3.52 20.59
N GLY A 387 -2.69 -3.70 21.17
CA GLY A 387 -1.94 -4.94 21.17
C GLY A 387 -1.34 -5.30 19.82
N TYR A 388 -1.26 -4.37 18.85
CA TYR A 388 -0.51 -4.54 17.61
C TYR A 388 0.99 -4.28 17.84
N VAL A 389 1.83 -4.92 17.03
CA VAL A 389 3.27 -4.72 16.98
C VAL A 389 3.62 -3.82 15.80
N PRO A 390 3.91 -2.52 16.04
CA PRO A 390 4.49 -1.64 15.04
C PRO A 390 5.79 -2.24 14.49
N SER A 391 5.94 -2.35 13.18
CA SER A 391 7.10 -2.98 12.58
C SER A 391 7.74 -2.11 11.50
N PHE A 392 9.05 -1.95 11.62
CA PHE A 392 9.91 -1.28 10.64
C PHE A 392 10.78 -2.28 9.88
N CYS A 393 10.37 -3.56 9.89
CA CYS A 393 11.12 -4.68 9.35
C CYS A 393 11.35 -4.56 7.84
N THR A 394 12.56 -4.90 7.42
CA THR A 394 12.97 -5.08 6.02
C THR A 394 13.73 -6.38 5.79
N GLY A 395 13.65 -7.33 6.74
CA GLY A 395 14.46 -8.56 6.76
C GLY A 395 14.26 -9.46 5.54
N CYS A 396 13.06 -9.53 4.96
CA CYS A 396 12.83 -10.31 3.73
C CYS A 396 13.69 -9.79 2.58
N TYR A 397 13.67 -8.47 2.35
CA TYR A 397 14.43 -7.83 1.27
C TYR A 397 15.94 -8.04 1.44
N ARG A 398 16.45 -7.84 2.66
CA ARG A 398 17.85 -8.06 3.04
C ARG A 398 18.37 -9.48 2.81
N ARG A 399 17.45 -10.44 2.72
CA ARG A 399 17.74 -11.86 2.55
C ARG A 399 17.40 -12.36 1.15
N GLY A 400 17.05 -11.47 0.23
CA GLY A 400 16.63 -11.83 -1.12
C GLY A 400 15.27 -12.53 -1.19
N ARG A 401 14.45 -12.47 -0.12
CA ARG A 401 13.11 -13.08 -0.08
C ARG A 401 12.10 -12.13 -0.74
N THR A 402 12.13 -12.08 -2.06
CA THR A 402 11.25 -11.25 -2.90
C THR A 402 10.54 -12.14 -3.93
N GLY A 403 9.42 -11.68 -4.50
CA GLY A 403 8.69 -12.46 -5.51
C GLY A 403 8.31 -13.88 -5.06
N ALA A 404 8.69 -14.89 -5.87
CA ALA A 404 8.39 -16.30 -5.60
C ALA A 404 9.02 -16.84 -4.30
N ASP A 405 10.27 -16.44 -3.98
CA ASP A 405 10.96 -16.89 -2.77
C ASP A 405 10.23 -16.44 -1.49
N PHE A 406 9.61 -15.25 -1.53
CA PHE A 406 8.75 -14.80 -0.44
C PHE A 406 7.49 -15.68 -0.33
N MET A 407 6.87 -16.02 -1.46
CA MET A 407 5.63 -16.80 -1.49
C MET A 407 5.83 -18.25 -1.06
N ASP A 408 6.98 -18.86 -1.34
CA ASP A 408 7.33 -20.21 -0.89
C ASP A 408 7.46 -20.32 0.63
N LEU A 409 7.80 -19.22 1.32
CA LEU A 409 7.80 -19.14 2.77
C LEU A 409 6.43 -18.75 3.34
N ALA A 410 5.70 -17.89 2.63
CA ALA A 410 4.40 -17.40 3.05
C ALA A 410 3.33 -18.51 2.99
N LYS A 411 3.20 -19.19 1.84
CA LYS A 411 2.13 -20.17 1.54
C LYS A 411 2.07 -21.35 2.53
N PRO A 412 3.18 -21.90 3.02
CA PRO A 412 3.15 -22.97 4.03
C PRO A 412 2.98 -22.44 5.48
N GLY A 413 2.83 -21.13 5.68
CA GLY A 413 2.73 -20.50 7.00
C GLY A 413 4.07 -20.30 7.73
N LEU A 414 5.20 -20.66 7.09
CA LEU A 414 6.55 -20.56 7.68
C LEU A 414 6.98 -19.10 7.90
N ILE A 415 6.38 -18.15 7.18
CA ILE A 415 6.71 -16.73 7.29
C ILE A 415 6.54 -16.18 8.71
N LYS A 416 5.65 -16.77 9.52
CA LYS A 416 5.48 -16.41 10.94
C LYS A 416 6.75 -16.62 11.76
N GLU A 417 7.58 -17.60 11.43
CA GLU A 417 8.86 -17.88 12.11
C GLU A 417 9.88 -16.75 11.94
N PHE A 418 9.70 -15.90 10.91
CA PHE A 418 10.62 -14.81 10.59
C PHE A 418 9.98 -13.46 10.91
N CYS A 419 8.72 -13.29 10.52
CA CYS A 419 8.07 -12.00 10.55
C CYS A 419 7.72 -11.50 11.95
N LEU A 420 7.29 -12.38 12.87
CA LEU A 420 7.02 -11.95 14.25
C LEU A 420 8.32 -11.57 14.97
N PRO A 421 9.39 -12.41 14.96
CA PRO A 421 10.66 -12.02 15.57
C PRO A 421 11.24 -10.74 14.99
N ASN A 422 11.32 -10.62 13.66
CA ASN A 422 11.83 -9.41 13.02
C ASN A 422 10.94 -8.19 13.31
N GLY A 423 9.62 -8.40 13.44
CA GLY A 423 8.67 -7.39 13.87
C GLY A 423 9.01 -6.84 15.26
N LEU A 424 9.11 -7.72 16.24
CA LEU A 424 9.44 -7.38 17.64
C LEU A 424 10.82 -6.73 17.77
N VAL A 425 11.83 -7.22 17.04
CA VAL A 425 13.19 -6.65 17.07
C VAL A 425 13.20 -5.24 16.46
N SER A 426 12.56 -5.05 15.29
CA SER A 426 12.44 -3.72 14.68
C SER A 426 11.64 -2.74 15.55
N PHE A 427 10.68 -3.25 16.31
CA PHE A 427 9.91 -2.45 17.25
C PHE A 427 10.74 -2.07 18.48
N SER A 428 11.49 -3.02 19.03
CA SER A 428 12.42 -2.78 20.14
C SER A 428 13.42 -1.70 19.80
N GLU A 429 13.96 -1.71 18.57
CA GLU A 429 14.82 -0.65 18.06
C GLU A 429 14.13 0.71 18.14
N TYR A 430 12.89 0.80 17.64
CA TYR A 430 12.13 2.05 17.71
C TYR A 430 11.94 2.54 19.14
N LEU A 431 11.60 1.63 20.06
CA LEU A 431 11.34 1.95 21.45
C LEU A 431 12.57 2.54 22.15
N HIS A 432 13.77 2.00 21.87
CA HIS A 432 15.01 2.49 22.48
C HIS A 432 15.47 3.84 21.89
N ASP A 433 15.28 4.04 20.59
CA ASP A 433 15.88 5.18 19.89
C ASP A 433 14.97 6.41 19.80
N TYR A 434 13.65 6.21 19.68
CA TYR A 434 12.73 7.29 19.29
C TYR A 434 11.53 7.45 20.21
N ALA A 435 11.08 6.37 20.87
CA ALA A 435 9.85 6.44 21.67
C ALA A 435 10.02 7.28 22.94
N SER A 436 8.93 7.97 23.30
CA SER A 436 8.75 8.59 24.62
C SER A 436 8.85 7.54 25.74
N ALA A 437 9.08 7.99 26.98
CA ALA A 437 9.20 7.09 28.13
C ALA A 437 7.93 6.23 28.32
N GLU A 438 6.74 6.83 28.17
CA GLU A 438 5.45 6.13 28.28
C GLU A 438 5.29 5.07 27.18
N THR A 439 5.46 5.45 25.91
CA THR A 439 5.36 4.51 24.78
C THR A 439 6.39 3.40 24.88
N ARG A 440 7.60 3.71 25.36
CA ARG A 440 8.66 2.72 25.63
C ARG A 440 8.25 1.70 26.66
N GLU A 441 7.69 2.13 27.80
CA GLU A 441 7.28 1.24 28.87
C GLU A 441 6.21 0.24 28.41
N LYS A 442 5.11 0.74 27.83
CA LYS A 442 4.03 -0.12 27.35
C LYS A 442 4.45 -0.98 26.17
N GLY A 443 5.29 -0.46 25.27
CA GLY A 443 5.85 -1.21 24.14
C GLY A 443 6.74 -2.37 24.57
N LEU A 444 7.63 -2.16 25.55
CA LEU A 444 8.46 -3.22 26.11
C LEU A 444 7.61 -4.25 26.88
N SER A 445 6.51 -3.83 27.52
CA SER A 445 5.54 -4.74 28.13
C SER A 445 4.86 -5.63 27.09
N LEU A 446 4.43 -5.05 25.97
CA LEU A 446 3.88 -5.79 24.84
C LEU A 446 4.91 -6.77 24.25
N ILE A 447 6.16 -6.36 24.05
CA ILE A 447 7.20 -7.28 23.58
C ILE A 447 7.34 -8.48 24.52
N ARG A 448 7.38 -8.24 25.84
CA ARG A 448 7.47 -9.34 26.83
C ARG A 448 6.31 -10.31 26.75
N SER A 449 5.07 -9.82 26.61
CA SER A 449 3.90 -10.70 26.50
C SER A 449 3.92 -11.52 25.20
N MET A 450 4.41 -10.95 24.11
CA MET A 450 4.42 -11.58 22.79
C MET A 450 5.64 -12.47 22.54
N LYS A 451 6.68 -12.41 23.38
CA LYS A 451 7.77 -13.41 23.37
C LYS A 451 7.25 -14.83 23.54
N ALA A 452 6.14 -15.01 24.27
CA ALA A 452 5.51 -16.31 24.45
C ALA A 452 4.95 -16.88 23.14
N ASP A 453 4.55 -16.01 22.20
CA ASP A 453 4.02 -16.39 20.89
C ASP A 453 5.12 -16.79 19.89
N ALA A 454 6.40 -16.60 20.23
CA ALA A 454 7.50 -17.03 19.39
C ALA A 454 7.64 -18.56 19.40
N THR A 455 7.84 -19.14 18.22
CA THR A 455 8.07 -20.59 18.06
C THR A 455 9.35 -21.01 18.76
N ASP A 456 9.45 -22.28 19.18
CA ASP A 456 10.66 -22.80 19.84
C ASP A 456 11.92 -22.63 18.99
N LYS A 457 11.77 -22.68 17.65
CA LYS A 457 12.84 -22.43 16.68
C LYS A 457 13.30 -20.97 16.64
N SER A 458 12.38 -20.01 16.75
CA SER A 458 12.71 -18.58 16.65
C SER A 458 13.05 -17.93 17.99
N ARG A 459 12.65 -18.53 19.11
CA ARG A 459 12.82 -17.98 20.46
C ARG A 459 14.30 -17.69 20.82
N PRO A 460 15.28 -18.59 20.62
CA PRO A 460 16.68 -18.30 20.97
C PRO A 460 17.25 -17.10 20.21
N TYR A 461 16.92 -16.98 18.92
CA TYR A 461 17.28 -15.81 18.13
C TYR A 461 16.63 -14.55 18.70
N LEU A 462 15.32 -14.59 18.94
CA LEU A 462 14.56 -13.42 19.39
C LEU A 462 15.11 -12.87 20.71
N GLU A 463 15.44 -13.76 21.66
CA GLU A 463 16.00 -13.34 22.94
C GLU A 463 17.35 -12.66 22.80
N LYS A 464 18.25 -13.26 22.02
CA LYS A 464 19.55 -12.67 21.74
C LYS A 464 19.41 -11.35 20.99
N ALA A 465 18.55 -11.28 19.98
CA ALA A 465 18.34 -10.09 19.17
C ALA A 465 17.78 -8.93 20.00
N LEU A 466 16.80 -9.18 20.87
CA LEU A 466 16.26 -8.15 21.77
C LEU A 466 17.30 -7.67 22.78
N ALA A 467 18.11 -8.56 23.35
CA ALA A 467 19.20 -8.18 24.25
C ALA A 467 20.28 -7.35 23.53
N ASP A 468 20.66 -7.77 22.33
CA ASP A 468 21.58 -7.05 21.46
C ASP A 468 21.03 -5.66 21.10
N THR A 469 19.72 -5.54 20.82
CA THR A 469 19.06 -4.25 20.56
C THR A 469 19.03 -3.35 21.78
N ALA A 470 18.74 -3.87 22.97
CA ALA A 470 18.81 -3.10 24.21
C ALA A 470 20.23 -2.60 24.50
N ALA A 471 21.26 -3.35 24.09
CA ALA A 471 22.67 -2.99 24.19
C ALA A 471 23.17 -2.04 23.08
N GLY A 472 22.27 -1.55 22.20
CA GLY A 472 22.63 -0.56 21.18
C GLY A 472 22.92 -1.13 19.79
N LYS A 473 22.88 -2.46 19.58
CA LYS A 473 22.99 -3.02 18.22
C LYS A 473 21.71 -2.77 17.44
N ARG A 474 21.84 -2.44 16.16
CA ARG A 474 20.71 -2.06 15.30
C ARG A 474 20.65 -2.99 14.11
N ASP A 475 19.50 -2.98 13.46
CA ASP A 475 19.33 -3.62 12.16
C ASP A 475 19.56 -5.15 12.17
N ILE A 476 19.03 -5.79 13.21
CA ILE A 476 19.12 -7.23 13.44
C ILE A 476 17.89 -7.91 12.83
N TYR A 477 18.09 -8.92 11.98
CA TYR A 477 17.02 -9.64 11.31
C TYR A 477 17.38 -11.12 11.05
N LEU A 478 16.37 -11.98 11.04
CA LEU A 478 16.42 -13.35 10.55
C LEU A 478 16.24 -13.40 9.05
#